data_AF-A0A3C1GM49-F1
#
_entry.id   AF-A0A3C1GM49-F1
#
_cell.length_a   1.000
_cell.length_b   1.000
_cell.length_c   1.000
_cell.angle_alpha   90.00
_cell.angle_beta   90.00
_cell.angle_gamma   90.00
#
_symmetry.space_group_name_H-M   'P 1'
#
loop_
_entity.id
_entity.type
_entity.pdbx_description
1 polymer ?
#
loop_
_entity_poly.entity_id
_entity_poly.type
_entity_poly.pdbx_seq_one_letter_code
_entity_poly.pdbx_strand_id
1 'polypeptide(L)'
;MRARASRSCERILRRFNVLHPYRAAGLVLAALLVVLSPAAARPAEESVEDLLFDLQLVPLDGQAPPPFTLEALDGPRVSLSQFKGQVVLLYFWATW
;
A
#
# COMPACT_ATOMS: atom_id res chain seq x y z
N MET A 1 52.84 53.66 22.63
CA MET A 1 52.78 52.55 21.66
C MET A 1 51.64 51.62 22.06
N ARG A 2 50.49 51.66 21.37
CA ARG A 2 49.32 50.81 21.65
C ARG A 2 48.96 49.98 20.42
N ALA A 3 48.68 48.71 20.67
CA ALA A 3 48.50 47.63 19.71
C ALA A 3 47.38 47.89 18.70
N ARG A 4 47.69 47.70 17.40
CA ARG A 4 46.73 47.68 16.31
C ARG A 4 46.37 46.23 16.01
N ALA A 5 45.51 45.65 16.86
CA ALA A 5 45.00 44.29 16.70
C ALA A 5 44.12 44.21 15.42
N SER A 6 44.46 43.22 14.61
CA SER A 6 43.96 42.94 13.26
C SER A 6 42.46 42.66 13.23
N ARG A 7 41.69 43.55 12.59
CA ARG A 7 40.29 43.30 12.20
C ARG A 7 40.15 42.29 11.05
N SER A 8 41.25 41.75 10.55
CA SER A 8 41.26 40.92 9.33
C SER A 8 40.97 39.44 9.61
N CYS A 9 41.21 38.96 10.83
CA CYS A 9 41.05 37.54 11.19
C CYS A 9 39.57 37.11 11.34
N GLU A 10 38.70 38.00 11.80
CA GLU A 10 37.27 37.68 12.02
C GLU A 10 36.48 37.41 10.73
N ARG A 11 36.92 37.96 9.60
CA ARG A 11 36.14 37.92 8.35
C ARG A 11 36.30 36.60 7.58
N ILE A 12 37.38 35.86 7.81
CA ILE A 12 37.64 34.58 7.13
C ILE A 12 36.86 33.43 7.78
N LEU A 13 36.68 33.46 9.11
CA LEU A 13 36.05 32.36 9.85
C LEU A 13 34.52 32.28 9.68
N ARG A 14 33.85 33.32 9.16
CA ARG A 14 32.39 33.30 8.91
C ARG A 14 31.99 32.61 7.60
N ARG A 15 32.91 32.45 6.64
CA ARG A 15 32.57 31.93 5.30
C ARG A 15 32.51 30.39 5.22
N PHE A 16 33.08 29.69 6.21
CA PHE A 16 33.13 28.22 6.25
C PHE A 16 31.88 27.57 6.87
N ASN A 17 31.06 28.31 7.62
CA ASN A 17 29.94 27.72 8.38
C ASN A 17 28.61 27.65 7.61
N VAL A 18 28.54 28.23 6.41
CA VAL A 18 27.31 28.26 5.61
C VAL A 18 27.18 27.04 4.68
N LEU A 19 28.25 26.27 4.45
CA LEU A 19 28.22 25.07 3.60
C LEU A 19 27.83 23.77 4.35
N HIS A 20 27.95 23.76 5.69
CA HIS A 20 27.57 22.64 6.56
C HIS A 20 26.06 22.33 6.61
N PRO A 21 25.14 23.32 6.71
CA PRO A 21 23.70 23.03 6.80
C PRO A 21 23.14 22.40 5.53
N TYR A 22 23.70 22.70 4.35
CA TYR A 22 23.23 22.16 3.07
C TYR A 22 23.59 20.69 2.86
N ARG A 23 24.70 20.19 3.44
CA ARG A 23 25.08 18.77 3.36
C ARG A 23 24.18 17.89 4.23
N ALA A 24 23.86 18.37 5.43
CA ALA A 24 22.92 17.69 6.33
C ALA A 24 21.49 17.74 5.77
N ALA A 25 21.05 18.90 5.25
CA ALA A 25 19.74 19.04 4.61
C ALA A 25 19.59 18.13 3.37
N GLY A 26 20.64 17.98 2.56
CA GLY A 26 20.65 17.08 1.41
C GLY A 26 20.50 15.61 1.79
N LEU A 27 21.16 15.16 2.85
CA LEU A 27 21.05 13.78 3.34
C LEU A 27 19.68 13.49 3.96
N VAL A 28 19.11 14.45 4.69
CA VAL A 28 17.76 14.31 5.25
C VAL A 28 16.72 14.26 4.14
N LEU A 29 16.84 15.10 3.10
CA LEU A 29 15.94 15.06 1.95
C LEU A 29 16.06 13.75 1.17
N ALA A 30 17.27 13.23 0.95
CA ALA A 30 17.48 11.95 0.29
C ALA A 30 16.91 10.78 1.12
N ALA A 31 17.11 10.78 2.44
CA ALA A 31 16.53 9.79 3.33
C ALA A 31 14.99 9.89 3.37
N LEU A 32 14.44 11.10 3.38
CA LEU A 32 13.00 11.34 3.32
C LEU A 32 12.42 10.86 1.99
N LEU A 33 13.11 11.10 0.86
CA LEU A 33 12.71 10.63 -0.46
C LEU A 33 12.78 9.10 -0.59
N VAL A 34 13.72 8.44 0.09
CA VAL A 34 13.80 6.98 0.15
C VAL A 34 12.67 6.40 1.01
N VAL A 35 12.38 7.01 2.17
CA VAL A 35 11.29 6.57 3.07
C VAL A 35 9.91 6.82 2.47
N LEU A 36 9.74 7.91 1.72
CA LEU A 36 8.51 8.24 0.99
C LEU A 36 8.44 7.54 -0.38
N SER A 37 9.45 6.75 -0.77
CA SER A 37 9.45 6.08 -2.06
C SER A 37 8.48 4.90 -2.03
N PRO A 38 7.44 4.86 -2.87
CA PRO A 38 6.48 3.76 -2.92
C PRO A 38 7.10 2.48 -3.50
N ALA A 39 8.37 2.51 -3.93
CA ALA A 39 9.06 1.40 -4.57
C ALA A 39 9.28 0.18 -3.67
N ALA A 40 9.24 0.34 -2.33
CA ALA A 40 9.29 -0.80 -1.40
C ALA A 40 7.95 -1.54 -1.29
N ALA A 41 6.85 -0.91 -1.73
CA ALA A 41 5.53 -1.50 -1.82
C ALA A 41 5.12 -1.58 -3.29
N ARG A 42 5.90 -2.29 -4.12
CA ARG A 42 5.35 -2.86 -5.35
C ARG A 42 4.56 -4.08 -4.92
N PRO A 43 3.22 -4.04 -4.93
CA PRO A 43 2.48 -5.19 -4.53
C PRO A 43 2.63 -6.19 -5.69
N ALA A 44 2.81 -7.46 -5.35
CA ALA A 44 2.85 -8.56 -6.30
C ALA A 44 1.43 -8.82 -6.84
N GLU A 45 0.81 -7.81 -7.47
CA GLU A 45 -0.57 -7.86 -7.96
C GLU A 45 -0.64 -8.14 -9.47
N GLU A 46 0.48 -8.04 -10.18
CA GLU A 46 0.56 -8.33 -11.62
C GLU A 46 0.36 -9.82 -11.98
N SER A 47 -0.04 -10.67 -11.04
CA SER A 47 -0.40 -12.06 -11.32
C SER A 47 -1.83 -12.42 -10.94
N VAL A 48 -2.47 -11.70 -10.01
CA VAL A 48 -3.80 -12.13 -9.50
C VAL A 48 -4.87 -11.73 -10.50
N GLU A 49 -4.89 -10.47 -10.93
CA GLU A 49 -5.82 -9.96 -11.95
C GLU A 49 -5.71 -10.73 -13.28
N ASP A 50 -4.50 -11.03 -13.73
CA ASP A 50 -4.26 -11.80 -14.95
C ASP A 50 -4.79 -13.24 -14.80
N LEU A 51 -4.56 -13.88 -13.64
CA LEU A 51 -5.11 -15.21 -13.36
C LEU A 51 -6.65 -15.18 -13.27
N LEU A 52 -7.24 -14.14 -12.68
CA LEU A 52 -8.70 -13.99 -12.62
C LEU A 52 -9.28 -13.85 -14.03
N PHE A 53 -8.61 -13.09 -14.90
CA PHE A 53 -9.00 -12.92 -16.30
C PHE A 53 -8.91 -14.24 -17.08
N ASP A 54 -7.80 -14.97 -16.96
CA ASP A 54 -7.60 -16.27 -17.60
C ASP A 54 -8.62 -17.32 -17.13
N LEU A 55 -8.99 -17.29 -15.85
CA LEU A 55 -10.02 -18.16 -15.27
C LEU A 55 -11.46 -17.66 -15.53
N GLN A 56 -11.62 -16.52 -16.20
CA GLN A 56 -12.91 -15.85 -16.41
C GLN A 56 -13.70 -15.61 -15.12
N LEU A 57 -12.99 -15.43 -14.00
CA LEU A 57 -13.59 -15.13 -12.72
C LEU A 57 -13.92 -13.63 -12.67
N VAL A 58 -15.21 -13.32 -12.68
CA VAL A 58 -15.70 -11.95 -12.48
C VAL A 58 -15.90 -11.75 -10.98
N PRO A 59 -15.07 -10.96 -10.29
CA PRO A 59 -15.34 -10.61 -8.90
C PRO A 59 -16.67 -9.85 -8.84
N LEU A 60 -17.52 -10.20 -7.89
CA LEU A 60 -18.65 -9.34 -7.54
C LEU A 60 -18.08 -8.27 -6.62
N ASP A 61 -18.07 -7.02 -7.08
CA ASP A 61 -17.48 -5.81 -6.46
C ASP A 61 -18.15 -5.41 -5.12
N GLY A 62 -18.35 -6.35 -4.20
CA GLY A 62 -19.07 -6.13 -2.94
C GLY A 62 -20.58 -6.02 -3.11
N GLN A 63 -21.17 -6.30 -4.28
CA GLN A 63 -22.61 -6.43 -4.40
C GLN A 63 -23.11 -7.61 -3.56
N ALA A 64 -24.17 -7.37 -2.80
CA ALA A 64 -24.81 -8.42 -2.04
C ALA A 64 -25.33 -9.51 -3.00
N PRO A 65 -25.07 -10.80 -2.71
CA PRO A 65 -25.58 -11.87 -3.56
C PRO A 65 -27.12 -11.89 -3.51
N PRO A 66 -27.80 -12.21 -4.62
CA PRO A 66 -29.25 -12.36 -4.63
C PRO A 66 -29.72 -13.37 -3.57
N PRO A 67 -30.76 -13.06 -2.79
CA PRO A 67 -31.26 -13.98 -1.79
C PRO A 67 -31.91 -15.18 -2.48
N PHE A 68 -31.58 -16.38 -2.03
CA PHE A 68 -32.26 -17.61 -2.44
C PHE A 68 -32.47 -18.54 -1.25
N THR A 69 -33.43 -19.46 -1.40
CA THR A 69 -33.72 -20.50 -0.43
C THR A 69 -34.02 -21.80 -1.17
N LEU A 70 -33.24 -22.83 -0.87
CA LEU A 70 -33.34 -24.16 -1.49
C LEU A 70 -33.81 -25.18 -0.46
N GLU A 71 -34.36 -26.28 -0.95
CA GLU A 71 -34.54 -27.48 -0.14
C GLU A 71 -33.20 -28.20 -0.09
N ALA A 72 -32.74 -28.54 1.12
CA ALA A 72 -31.53 -29.31 1.28
C ALA A 72 -31.78 -30.79 0.94
N LEU A 73 -30.70 -31.54 0.71
CA LEU A 73 -30.78 -32.96 0.36
C LEU A 73 -31.42 -33.82 1.47
N ASP A 74 -31.39 -33.34 2.70
CA ASP A 74 -32.00 -33.94 3.89
C ASP A 74 -33.43 -33.42 4.18
N GLY A 75 -33.97 -32.54 3.33
CA GLY A 75 -35.34 -32.01 3.41
C GLY A 75 -35.55 -30.60 4.01
N PRO A 76 -34.80 -30.10 5.02
CA PRO A 76 -35.04 -28.76 5.56
C PRO A 76 -34.68 -27.67 4.53
N ARG A 77 -35.33 -26.51 4.65
CA ARG A 77 -35.02 -25.36 3.79
C ARG A 77 -33.79 -24.62 4.31
N VAL A 78 -32.86 -24.35 3.39
CA VAL A 78 -31.61 -23.65 3.64
C VAL A 78 -31.60 -22.34 2.84
N SER A 79 -31.31 -21.23 3.51
CA SER A 79 -31.25 -19.89 2.89
C SER A 79 -29.82 -19.34 2.92
N LEU A 80 -29.45 -18.60 1.87
CA LEU A 80 -28.11 -17.99 1.80
C LEU A 80 -27.81 -17.08 3.01
N SER A 81 -28.84 -16.43 3.56
CA SER A 81 -28.74 -15.56 4.73
C SER A 81 -28.30 -16.27 6.02
N GLN A 82 -28.44 -17.60 6.10
CA GLN A 82 -27.98 -18.39 7.25
C GLN A 82 -26.45 -18.45 7.33
N PHE A 83 -25.73 -18.24 6.22
CA PHE A 83 -24.27 -18.34 6.13
C PHE A 83 -23.55 -16.98 6.11
N LYS A 84 -24.18 -15.91 6.62
CA LYS A 84 -23.55 -14.59 6.68
C LYS A 84 -22.24 -14.64 7.48
N GLY A 85 -21.17 -14.07 6.92
CA GLY A 85 -19.84 -14.09 7.52
C GLY A 85 -19.05 -15.38 7.28
N GLN A 86 -19.61 -16.33 6.53
CA GLN A 86 -18.93 -17.56 6.13
C GLN A 86 -18.63 -17.51 4.62
N VAL A 87 -17.51 -18.12 4.22
CA VAL A 87 -17.20 -18.33 2.81
C VAL A 87 -18.07 -19.49 2.30
N VAL A 88 -18.85 -19.25 1.25
CA VAL A 88 -19.77 -20.24 0.66
C VAL A 88 -19.40 -20.45 -0.80
N LEU A 89 -19.26 -21.72 -1.20
CA LEU A 89 -19.07 -22.12 -2.60
C LEU A 89 -20.38 -22.67 -3.16
N LEU A 90 -20.87 -22.07 -4.26
CA LEU A 90 -22.04 -22.58 -4.97
C LEU A 90 -21.59 -23.54 -6.06
N TYR A 91 -22.01 -24.80 -5.94
CA TYR A 91 -21.71 -25.84 -6.91
C TYR A 91 -22.97 -26.24 -7.67
N PHE A 92 -23.05 -25.84 -8.94
CA PHE A 92 -24.15 -26.19 -9.83
C PHE A 92 -23.85 -27.51 -10.52
N TRP A 93 -24.74 -28.48 -10.35
CA TRP A 93 -24.63 -29.80 -10.98
C TRP A 93 -26.02 -30.29 -11.38
N ALA A 94 -26.06 -31.19 -12.36
CA ALA A 94 -27.27 -31.88 -12.79
C ALA A 94 -26.88 -33.18 -13.53
N THR A 95 -27.72 -34.20 -13.47
CA THR A 95 -27.45 -35.57 -13.99
C THR A 95 -27.87 -35.80 -15.44
N TRP A 96 -28.45 -34.79 -16.07
CA TRP A 96 -28.89 -34.80 -17.46
C TRP A 96 -27.75 -35.01 -18.46
#